data_AF-A0A956C500-F1
#
_entry.id   AF-A0A956C500-F1
#
_cell.length_a   1.000
_cell.length_b   1.000
_cell.length_c   1.000
_cell.angle_alpha   90.00
_cell.angle_beta   90.00
_cell.angle_gamma   90.00
#
_symmetry.space_group_name_H-M   'P 1'
#
loop_
_entity.id
_entity.type
_entity.pdbx_description
1 polymer ?
#
loop_
_entity_poly.entity_id
_entity_poly.type
_entity_poly.pdbx_seq_one_letter_code
_entity_poly.pdbx_strand_id
1 'polypeptide(L)'
;MAWLGPDTTPGTLPPHGPLGRPGTSLLMRFSVPLAPDAKLVEAYVVLHRVEVVDDDPSPISLHATRIIDVWNGRSTSAARAPRTEEVRASTTRVDPAGPALVRVDVRGLVERWRKRSADDQGLAIVAEGETETGMTFALHPSSVDVAPGPQRTPLRASVPGPYLELYVR
;
A
#
# COMPACT_ATOMS: atom_id res chain seq x y z
N MET A 1 7.95 -3.76 8.46
CA MET A 1 8.02 -2.66 7.49
C MET A 1 8.38 -3.20 6.11
N ALA A 2 7.60 -2.86 5.08
CA ALA A 2 7.81 -3.29 3.70
C ALA A 2 7.90 -2.06 2.77
N TRP A 3 8.60 -2.22 1.64
CA TRP A 3 9.04 -1.11 0.80
C TRP A 3 8.75 -1.37 -0.68
N LEU A 4 8.14 -0.43 -1.38
CA LEU A 4 7.87 -0.56 -2.81
C LEU A 4 8.28 0.74 -3.50
N GLY A 5 9.19 0.64 -4.47
CA GLY A 5 9.66 1.80 -5.21
C GLY A 5 9.92 1.47 -6.67
N PRO A 6 10.00 2.49 -7.55
CA PRO A 6 10.28 2.28 -8.97
C PRO A 6 11.63 1.57 -9.22
N ASP A 7 12.56 1.66 -8.26
CA ASP A 7 13.91 1.07 -8.35
C ASP A 7 14.09 -0.20 -7.50
N THR A 8 13.01 -0.77 -6.92
CA THR A 8 13.15 -2.02 -6.16
C THR A 8 13.35 -3.19 -7.10
N THR A 9 14.50 -3.86 -6.99
CA THR A 9 14.78 -5.11 -7.71
C THR A 9 13.69 -6.15 -7.40
N PRO A 10 13.01 -6.73 -8.40
CA PRO A 10 12.06 -7.81 -8.19
C PRO A 10 12.73 -8.98 -7.45
N GLY A 11 12.16 -9.42 -6.32
CA GLY A 11 12.56 -10.65 -5.62
C GLY A 11 13.28 -10.49 -4.27
N THR A 12 13.52 -9.28 -3.77
CA THR A 12 14.13 -9.06 -2.43
C THR A 12 13.12 -8.88 -1.30
N LEU A 13 11.83 -8.76 -1.61
CA LEU A 13 10.76 -8.57 -0.62
C LEU A 13 9.81 -9.78 -0.63
N PRO A 14 9.27 -10.15 0.54
CA PRO A 14 8.23 -11.15 0.58
C PRO A 14 7.03 -10.69 -0.28
N PRO A 15 6.35 -11.61 -0.99
CA PRO A 15 5.24 -11.25 -1.87
C PRO A 15 4.03 -10.71 -1.12
N HIS A 16 3.94 -11.01 0.18
CA HIS A 16 2.89 -10.58 1.09
C HIS A 16 3.51 -10.10 2.42
N GLY A 17 2.78 -9.24 3.13
CA GLY A 17 3.20 -8.81 4.47
C GLY A 17 2.07 -8.17 5.26
N PRO A 18 2.18 -8.17 6.61
CA PRO A 18 1.13 -7.65 7.46
C PRO A 18 1.18 -6.12 7.58
N LEU A 19 0.00 -5.51 7.67
CA LEU A 19 -0.24 -4.15 8.15
C LEU A 19 -1.08 -4.21 9.43
N GLY A 20 -0.87 -3.25 10.34
CA GLY A 20 -1.58 -3.22 11.63
C GLY A 20 -0.92 -4.04 12.74
N ARG A 21 0.28 -4.58 12.50
CA ARG A 21 1.16 -5.08 13.57
C ARG A 21 2.10 -3.97 14.06
N PRO A 22 2.63 -4.08 15.30
CA PRO A 22 3.60 -3.12 15.81
C PRO A 22 4.79 -2.89 14.87
N GLY A 23 5.06 -1.62 14.57
CA GLY A 23 6.17 -1.23 13.68
C GLY A 23 6.00 -1.63 12.20
N THR A 24 4.77 -1.92 11.76
CA THR A 24 4.48 -2.20 10.34
C THR A 24 3.90 -1.00 9.62
N SER A 25 4.52 -0.69 8.49
CA SER A 25 4.03 0.27 7.50
C SER A 25 4.46 -0.20 6.12
N LEU A 26 3.68 0.22 5.12
CA LEU A 26 3.99 0.02 3.72
C LEU A 26 4.43 1.35 3.11
N LEU A 27 5.69 1.42 2.71
CA LEU A 27 6.30 2.63 2.19
C LEU A 27 6.36 2.52 0.66
N MET A 28 5.76 3.49 -0.03
CA MET A 28 5.58 3.48 -1.48
C MET A 28 6.08 4.77 -2.10
N ARG A 29 6.68 4.65 -3.28
CA ARG A 29 6.93 5.78 -4.16
C ARG A 29 6.27 5.55 -5.51
N PHE A 30 5.59 6.58 -5.99
CA PHE A 30 5.04 6.62 -7.33
C PHE A 30 5.78 7.65 -8.17
N SER A 31 5.86 7.43 -9.48
CA SER A 31 6.26 8.45 -10.44
C SER A 31 5.03 8.80 -11.25
N VAL A 32 4.37 9.90 -10.90
CA VAL A 32 3.13 10.32 -11.53
C VAL A 32 3.36 11.61 -12.31
N PRO A 33 3.28 11.57 -13.66
CA PRO A 33 3.32 12.76 -14.49
C PRO A 33 1.94 13.42 -14.49
N LEU A 34 1.57 14.10 -13.40
CA LEU A 34 0.37 14.93 -13.37
C LEU A 34 0.62 16.24 -14.12
N ALA A 35 -0.16 16.50 -15.17
CA ALA A 35 -0.15 17.78 -15.84
C ALA A 35 -0.56 18.90 -14.85
N PRO A 36 0.03 20.11 -14.93
CA PRO A 36 -0.28 21.21 -14.01
C PRO A 36 -1.76 21.61 -13.97
N ASP A 37 -2.46 21.44 -15.09
CA ASP A 37 -3.85 21.84 -15.35
C ASP A 37 -4.87 20.70 -15.19
N ALA A 38 -4.45 19.44 -15.13
CA ALA A 38 -5.35 18.30 -14.92
C ALA A 38 -6.20 18.52 -13.68
N LYS A 39 -7.47 18.14 -13.63
CA LYS A 39 -8.27 18.23 -12.39
C LYS A 39 -8.33 16.88 -11.69
N LEU A 40 -7.66 16.73 -10.55
CA LEU A 40 -7.75 15.49 -9.76
C LEU A 40 -9.12 15.44 -9.08
N VAL A 41 -9.88 14.38 -9.36
CA VAL A 41 -11.21 14.14 -8.78
C VAL A 41 -11.08 13.19 -7.60
N GLU A 42 -10.41 12.06 -7.80
CA GLU A 42 -10.17 11.03 -6.78
C GLU A 42 -8.76 10.46 -6.97
N ALA A 43 -8.16 10.00 -5.86
CA ALA A 43 -6.95 9.20 -5.90
C ALA A 43 -6.95 8.18 -4.77
N TYR A 44 -6.66 6.94 -5.12
CA TYR A 44 -6.63 5.83 -4.16
C TYR A 44 -5.33 5.04 -4.29
N VAL A 45 -4.77 4.65 -3.16
CA VAL A 45 -3.85 3.52 -3.12
C VAL A 45 -4.68 2.26 -2.98
N VAL A 46 -4.56 1.38 -3.96
CA VAL A 46 -5.28 0.10 -3.97
C VAL A 46 -4.38 -0.98 -3.41
N LEU A 47 -4.87 -1.66 -2.38
CA LEU A 47 -4.23 -2.80 -1.73
C LEU A 47 -5.07 -4.05 -1.92
N HIS A 48 -4.41 -5.19 -2.06
CA HIS A 48 -5.05 -6.50 -2.12
C HIS A 48 -4.78 -7.28 -0.84
N ARG A 49 -5.83 -7.55 -0.07
CA ARG A 49 -5.79 -8.41 1.10
C ARG A 49 -5.63 -9.86 0.67
N VAL A 50 -4.81 -10.61 1.39
CA VAL A 50 -4.51 -12.02 1.11
C VAL A 50 -5.01 -12.86 2.29
N GLU A 51 -6.08 -13.63 2.06
CA GLU A 51 -6.77 -14.39 3.11
C GLU A 51 -5.96 -15.59 3.64
N VAL A 52 -5.02 -16.11 2.86
CA VAL A 52 -4.36 -17.41 3.12
C VAL A 52 -3.41 -17.39 4.32
N VAL A 53 -3.07 -16.20 4.84
CA VAL A 53 -1.94 -16.03 5.80
C VAL A 53 -2.38 -15.47 7.15
N ASP A 54 -3.64 -15.08 7.32
CA ASP A 54 -4.10 -14.44 8.56
C ASP A 54 -4.62 -15.48 9.56
N ASP A 55 -3.84 -15.76 10.61
CA ASP A 55 -4.29 -16.51 11.79
C ASP A 55 -4.98 -15.49 12.72
N ASP A 56 -6.32 -15.54 12.81
CA ASP A 56 -7.18 -14.60 13.56
C ASP A 56 -7.01 -13.09 13.22
N PRO A 57 -7.37 -12.66 11.99
CA PRO A 57 -7.32 -11.25 11.61
C PRO A 57 -8.32 -10.41 12.42
N SER A 58 -7.83 -9.33 13.02
CA SER A 58 -8.66 -8.30 13.65
C SER A 58 -8.90 -7.12 12.71
N PRO A 59 -10.07 -6.44 12.76
CA PRO A 59 -10.29 -5.22 11.99
C PRO A 59 -9.21 -4.18 12.23
N ILE A 60 -8.74 -3.55 11.15
CA ILE A 60 -7.74 -2.48 11.21
C ILE A 60 -8.27 -1.24 10.51
N SER A 61 -7.77 -0.07 10.90
CA SER A 61 -8.04 1.20 10.23
C SER A 61 -6.78 1.63 9.51
N LEU A 62 -6.83 1.89 8.21
CA LEU A 62 -5.67 2.31 7.42
C LEU A 62 -5.77 3.78 7.03
N HIS A 63 -4.67 4.51 7.05
CA HIS A 63 -4.59 5.84 6.45
C HIS A 63 -3.23 6.04 5.77
N ALA A 64 -3.15 7.09 4.95
CA ALA A 64 -1.93 7.45 4.26
C ALA A 64 -1.20 8.60 4.95
N THR A 65 0.11 8.47 5.12
CA THR A 65 1.00 9.55 5.56
C THR A 65 1.98 9.95 4.45
N ARG A 66 2.52 11.15 4.54
CA ARG A 66 3.48 11.66 3.56
C ARG A 66 4.88 11.21 3.94
N ILE A 67 5.68 10.78 2.97
CA ILE A 67 7.13 10.65 3.16
C ILE A 67 7.78 12.00 2.89
N ILE A 68 8.53 12.55 3.85
CA ILE A 68 9.11 13.91 3.76
C ILE A 68 10.60 13.93 3.48
N ASP A 69 11.30 12.82 3.71
CA ASP A 69 12.71 12.72 3.33
C ASP A 69 12.83 12.39 1.85
N VAL A 70 13.91 12.88 1.22
CA VAL A 70 14.22 12.59 -0.19
C VAL A 70 14.30 11.08 -0.37
N TRP A 71 13.51 10.56 -1.30
CA TRP A 71 13.53 9.13 -1.58
C TRP A 71 14.86 8.73 -2.22
N ASN A 72 15.61 7.84 -1.57
CA ASN A 72 16.85 7.28 -2.12
C ASN A 72 16.84 5.76 -1.94
N GLY A 73 16.51 5.04 -3.01
CA GLY A 73 16.42 3.58 -3.02
C GLY A 73 17.70 2.84 -2.57
N ARG A 74 18.86 3.51 -2.50
CA ARG A 74 20.11 2.92 -1.97
C ARG A 74 20.24 3.01 -0.45
N SER A 75 19.60 3.99 0.19
CA SER A 75 19.72 4.24 1.64
C SER A 75 18.50 3.84 2.44
N THR A 76 17.37 3.71 1.76
CA THR A 76 16.08 3.38 2.32
C THR A 76 16.02 1.89 2.71
N SER A 77 16.00 1.60 4.01
CA SER A 77 15.95 0.24 4.55
C SER A 77 15.12 0.19 5.83
N ALA A 78 14.78 -1.01 6.33
CA ALA A 78 14.09 -1.14 7.62
C ALA A 78 14.84 -0.44 8.78
N ALA A 79 16.18 -0.36 8.71
CA ALA A 79 17.00 0.36 9.69
C ALA A 79 17.11 1.88 9.44
N ARG A 80 16.67 2.35 8.27
CA ARG A 80 16.71 3.75 7.82
C ARG A 80 15.42 4.10 7.09
N ALA A 81 14.30 4.02 7.82
CA ALA A 81 13.02 4.46 7.31
C ALA A 81 13.03 5.99 7.11
N PRO A 82 12.51 6.55 5.99
CA PRO A 82 12.36 7.98 5.88
C PRO A 82 11.32 8.42 6.89
N ARG A 83 11.45 9.66 7.33
CA ARG A 83 10.45 10.29 8.16
C ARG A 83 9.15 10.42 7.39
N THR A 84 8.07 10.17 8.12
CA THR A 84 6.71 10.39 7.64
C THR A 84 6.06 11.51 8.41
N GLU A 85 5.23 12.29 7.73
CA GLU A 85 4.39 13.32 8.30
C GLU A 85 2.93 12.91 8.15
N GLU A 86 2.20 12.90 9.26
CA GLU A 86 0.77 12.68 9.23
C GLU A 86 0.11 13.84 8.50
N VAL A 87 -0.76 13.50 7.57
CA VAL A 87 -1.61 14.45 6.88
C VAL A 87 -3.04 14.13 7.29
N ARG A 88 -3.94 15.11 7.21
CA ARG A 88 -5.38 14.88 7.42
C ARG A 88 -6.00 14.01 6.30
N ALA A 89 -5.44 12.81 6.10
CA ALA A 89 -5.94 11.80 5.21
C ALA A 89 -7.14 11.11 5.85
N SER A 90 -8.05 10.64 5.01
CA SER A 90 -9.18 9.85 5.48
C SER A 90 -8.73 8.46 5.91
N THR A 91 -9.32 7.99 7.00
CA THR A 91 -9.14 6.63 7.49
C THR A 91 -10.08 5.68 6.75
N THR A 92 -9.55 4.52 6.37
CA THR A 92 -10.28 3.42 5.72
C THR A 92 -10.30 2.23 6.66
N ARG A 93 -11.48 1.86 7.18
CA ARG A 93 -11.64 0.64 7.96
C ARG A 93 -11.59 -0.58 7.05
N VAL A 94 -10.82 -1.59 7.45
CA VAL A 94 -10.71 -2.88 6.80
C VAL A 94 -11.19 -3.95 7.78
N ASP A 95 -12.23 -4.68 7.41
CA ASP A 95 -12.76 -5.78 8.19
C ASP A 95 -12.32 -7.14 7.59
N PRO A 96 -12.03 -8.16 8.42
CA PRO A 96 -11.56 -9.47 7.95
C PRO A 96 -12.54 -10.23 7.04
N ALA A 97 -13.83 -9.96 7.17
CA ALA A 97 -14.86 -10.52 6.29
C ALA A 97 -15.21 -9.59 5.11
N GLY A 98 -14.48 -8.49 4.97
CA GLY A 98 -14.72 -7.47 3.96
C GLY A 98 -14.13 -7.82 2.58
N PRO A 99 -14.31 -6.93 1.59
CA PRO A 99 -13.73 -7.12 0.26
C PRO A 99 -12.21 -7.31 0.29
N ALA A 100 -11.70 -8.15 -0.61
CA ALA A 100 -10.25 -8.34 -0.75
C ALA A 100 -9.54 -7.08 -1.29
N LEU A 101 -10.22 -6.27 -2.09
CA LEU A 101 -9.68 -5.03 -2.64
C LEU A 101 -10.00 -3.87 -1.70
N VAL A 102 -8.95 -3.23 -1.18
CA VAL A 102 -9.03 -2.11 -0.24
C VAL A 102 -8.54 -0.84 -0.93
N ARG A 103 -9.33 0.23 -0.88
CA ARG A 103 -8.97 1.55 -1.43
C ARG A 103 -8.73 2.53 -0.30
N VAL A 104 -7.51 3.01 -0.18
CA VAL A 104 -7.15 4.07 0.79
C VAL A 104 -7.12 5.40 0.05
N ASP A 105 -7.91 6.37 0.51
CA ASP A 105 -7.93 7.72 -0.07
C ASP A 105 -6.58 8.43 0.14
N VAL A 106 -5.98 8.87 -0.96
CA VAL A 106 -4.73 9.63 -0.99
C VAL A 106 -4.85 10.93 -1.78
N ARG A 107 -6.07 11.38 -2.12
CA ARG A 107 -6.31 12.56 -2.96
C ARG A 107 -5.59 13.79 -2.44
N GLY A 108 -5.73 14.07 -1.14
CA GLY A 108 -5.07 15.23 -0.52
C GLY A 108 -3.55 15.18 -0.58
N LEU A 109 -2.93 14.00 -0.62
CA LEU A 109 -1.49 13.83 -0.81
C LEU A 109 -1.09 14.09 -2.27
N VAL A 110 -1.78 13.44 -3.20
CA VAL A 110 -1.49 13.51 -4.63
C VAL A 110 -1.70 14.92 -5.19
N GLU A 111 -2.69 15.67 -4.70
CA GLU A 111 -2.87 17.09 -5.08
C GLU A 111 -1.64 17.94 -4.76
N ARG A 112 -0.92 17.62 -3.69
CA ARG A 112 0.28 18.36 -3.29
C ARG A 112 1.51 18.04 -4.15
N TRP A 113 1.55 16.87 -4.79
CA TRP A 113 2.69 16.49 -5.66
C TRP A 113 2.88 17.41 -6.86
N ARG A 114 1.80 18.04 -7.35
CA ARG A 114 1.85 19.01 -8.47
C ARG A 114 2.78 20.19 -8.23
N LYS A 115 2.99 20.55 -6.96
CA LYS A 115 3.79 21.72 -6.57
C LYS A 115 5.22 21.33 -6.17
N ARG A 116 5.62 20.06 -6.38
CA ARG A 116 6.81 19.46 -5.77
C ARG A 116 7.67 18.69 -6.78
N SER A 117 8.89 18.36 -6.36
CA SER A 117 9.83 17.53 -7.11
C SER A 117 9.29 16.11 -7.28
N ALA A 118 9.69 15.43 -8.36
CA ALA A 118 9.42 14.00 -8.58
C ALA A 118 9.98 13.09 -7.47
N ASP A 119 10.93 13.58 -6.68
CA ASP A 119 11.49 12.86 -5.52
C ASP A 119 10.64 12.98 -4.24
N ASP A 120 9.60 13.83 -4.26
CA ASP A 120 8.67 14.10 -3.15
C ASP A 120 7.30 13.41 -3.37
N GLN A 121 7.28 12.37 -4.21
CA GLN A 121 6.10 11.57 -4.56
C GLN A 121 6.03 10.24 -3.76
N GLY A 122 6.44 10.31 -2.49
CA GLY A 122 6.43 9.19 -1.55
C GLY A 122 5.26 9.27 -0.57
N LEU A 123 4.68 8.12 -0.24
CA LEU A 123 3.67 7.97 0.80
C LEU A 123 3.86 6.68 1.58
N ALA A 124 3.29 6.64 2.78
CA ALA A 124 3.21 5.43 3.59
C ALA A 124 1.75 5.07 3.81
N ILE A 125 1.42 3.78 3.83
CA ILE A 125 0.18 3.28 4.43
C ILE A 125 0.51 2.75 5.80
N VAL A 126 -0.22 3.25 6.78
CA VAL A 126 -0.08 2.91 8.19
C VAL A 126 -1.44 2.52 8.75
N ALA A 127 -1.44 1.69 9.79
CA ALA A 127 -2.65 1.39 10.53
C ALA A 127 -2.81 2.36 11.71
N GLU A 128 -4.05 2.73 12.00
CA GLU A 128 -4.44 3.33 13.28
C GLU A 128 -4.65 2.22 14.29
N GLY A 129 -3.84 2.24 15.34
CA GLY A 129 -3.79 1.16 16.30
C GLY A 129 -3.02 -0.04 15.80
N GLU A 130 -2.64 -0.89 16.77
CA GLU A 130 -1.87 -2.09 16.52
C GLU A 130 -2.67 -3.28 17.05
N THR A 131 -2.59 -4.38 16.32
CA THR A 131 -3.14 -5.68 16.67
C THR A 131 -1.99 -6.69 16.66
N GLU A 132 -2.14 -7.81 17.35
CA GLU A 132 -1.08 -8.82 17.42
C GLU A 132 -0.74 -9.40 16.04
N THR A 133 -1.78 -9.64 15.24
CA THR A 133 -1.75 -10.36 13.96
C THR A 133 -1.75 -9.43 12.75
N GLY A 134 -2.48 -8.31 12.80
CA GLY A 134 -2.68 -7.42 11.65
C GLY A 134 -3.54 -8.04 10.55
N MET A 135 -3.42 -7.51 9.35
CA MET A 135 -3.95 -8.13 8.12
C MET A 135 -2.88 -8.21 7.06
N THR A 136 -2.87 -9.31 6.31
CA THR A 136 -1.89 -9.54 5.26
C THR A 136 -2.33 -8.94 3.93
N PHE A 137 -1.41 -8.22 3.30
CA PHE A 137 -1.60 -7.63 1.97
C PHE A 137 -0.53 -8.10 0.99
N ALA A 138 -0.89 -8.16 -0.28
CA ALA A 138 0.07 -8.33 -1.36
C ALA A 138 0.97 -7.09 -1.44
N LEU A 139 2.28 -7.33 -1.50
CA LEU A 139 3.31 -6.29 -1.62
C LEU A 139 3.86 -6.23 -3.05
N HIS A 140 3.87 -7.35 -3.74
CA HIS A 140 4.24 -7.43 -5.15
C HIS A 140 3.26 -8.30 -5.92
N PRO A 141 3.21 -8.17 -7.26
CA PRO A 141 2.47 -9.11 -8.10
C PRO A 141 2.86 -10.54 -7.74
N SER A 142 1.88 -11.33 -7.34
CA SER A 142 2.09 -12.71 -6.90
C SER A 142 0.96 -13.60 -7.38
N SER A 143 1.26 -14.89 -7.56
CA SER A 143 0.22 -15.88 -7.81
C SER A 143 -0.17 -16.50 -6.47
N VAL A 144 -1.47 -16.47 -6.16
CA VAL A 144 -2.01 -17.23 -5.04
C VAL A 144 -2.77 -18.42 -5.60
N ASP A 145 -2.57 -19.59 -4.99
CA ASP A 145 -3.39 -20.75 -5.27
C ASP A 145 -4.72 -20.53 -4.55
N VAL A 146 -5.77 -20.24 -5.33
CA VAL A 146 -7.12 -20.13 -4.77
C VAL A 146 -7.61 -21.55 -4.56
N ALA A 147 -7.86 -21.91 -3.30
CA ALA A 147 -8.37 -23.23 -2.96
C ALA A 147 -9.66 -23.50 -3.76
N PRO A 148 -9.67 -24.49 -4.66
CA PRO A 148 -10.89 -24.87 -5.33
C PRO A 148 -11.78 -25.62 -4.34
N GLY A 149 -13.10 -25.49 -4.50
CA GLY A 149 -14.03 -26.43 -3.89
C GLY A 149 -13.67 -27.89 -4.26
N PRO A 150 -14.24 -28.90 -3.57
CA PRO A 150 -13.70 -30.26 -3.43
C PRO A 150 -13.47 -31.09 -4.73
N GLN A 151 -13.66 -30.55 -5.93
CA GLN A 151 -13.50 -31.27 -7.20
C GLN A 151 -12.86 -30.45 -8.35
N ARG A 152 -12.12 -29.37 -8.10
CA ARG A 152 -11.47 -28.61 -9.20
C ARG A 152 -9.96 -28.50 -9.01
N THR A 153 -9.24 -28.45 -10.13
CA THR A 153 -7.83 -28.05 -10.19
C THR A 153 -7.67 -26.65 -9.57
N PRO A 154 -6.63 -26.39 -8.76
CA PRO A 154 -6.42 -25.05 -8.20
C PRO A 154 -6.28 -24.03 -9.33
N LEU A 155 -7.11 -22.98 -9.27
CA LEU A 155 -6.95 -21.83 -10.14
C LEU A 155 -5.90 -20.92 -9.52
N ARG A 156 -4.81 -20.69 -10.24
CA ARG A 156 -3.86 -19.63 -9.91
C ARG A 156 -4.49 -18.29 -10.26
N ALA A 157 -4.79 -17.51 -9.24
CA ALA A 157 -5.18 -16.12 -9.42
C ALA A 157 -3.93 -15.24 -9.32
N SER A 158 -3.75 -14.35 -10.29
CA SER A 158 -2.75 -13.29 -10.20
C SER A 158 -3.29 -12.18 -9.31
N VAL A 159 -2.63 -11.93 -8.19
CA VAL A 159 -2.91 -10.79 -7.30
C VAL A 159 -1.92 -9.68 -7.65
N PRO A 160 -2.38 -8.50 -8.07
CA PRO A 160 -1.47 -7.40 -8.33
C PRO A 160 -0.90 -6.86 -7.02
N GLY A 161 0.31 -6.30 -7.10
CA GLY A 161 0.86 -5.53 -5.98
C GLY A 161 0.12 -4.19 -5.79
N PRO A 162 0.48 -3.43 -4.76
CA PRO A 162 -0.08 -2.10 -4.51
C PRO A 162 0.12 -1.17 -5.71
N TYR A 163 -0.92 -0.42 -6.05
CA TYR A 163 -0.87 0.54 -7.14
C TYR A 163 -1.67 1.80 -6.81
N LEU A 164 -1.37 2.88 -7.54
CA LEU A 164 -2.06 4.14 -7.44
C LEU A 164 -3.11 4.26 -8.55
N GLU A 165 -4.36 4.46 -8.15
CA GLU A 165 -5.52 4.68 -9.02
C GLU A 165 -5.86 6.16 -9.01
N LEU A 166 -5.86 6.80 -10.19
CA LEU A 166 -6.07 8.24 -10.34
C LEU A 166 -7.25 8.51 -11.26
N TYR A 167 -8.15 9.38 -10.81
CA TYR A 167 -9.28 9.86 -11.59
C TYR A 167 -9.08 11.34 -11.88
N VAL A 168 -8.83 11.66 -13.15
CA VAL A 168 -8.60 13.02 -13.64
C VAL A 168 -9.69 13.45 -14.61
N ARG A 169 -10.00 14.75 -14.63
CA ARG A 169 -10.88 15.40 -15.59
C ARG A 169 -10.18 16.56 -16.27
#